data_AF-A0A6I3F4S5-F1
#
_entry.id   AF-A0A6I3F4S5-F1
#
_cell.length_a   1.000
_cell.length_b   1.000
_cell.length_c   1.000
_cell.angle_alpha   90.00
_cell.angle_beta   90.00
_cell.angle_gamma   90.00
#
_symmetry.space_group_name_H-M   'P 1'
#
loop_
_entity.id
_entity.type
_entity.pdbx_description
1 polymer ?
#
loop_
_entity_poly.entity_id
_entity_poly.type
_entity_poly.pdbx_seq_one_letter_code
_entity_poly.pdbx_strand_id
1 'polypeptide(L)'
;MRTIRYGNAEVRLIERDWDVADRANYRMTYRLTPGEHWRDAPESDGQFEYYVNLDGEVMPVGVAIARELLAEGADWACFTELWGKFVIVGADLICQPLAGPVGELIDQLRAANGDRLGGLPDVLAGFPDGQIAMREAKTPRSADRLRANQHRFADVARMVLGDRLDLAVVEWGPLTSPG
;
A
#
# COMPACT_ATOMS: atom_id res chain seq x y z
N MET A 1 -2.51 -20.60 -8.19
CA MET A 1 -2.25 -19.49 -7.24
C MET A 1 -0.75 -19.39 -7.08
N ARG A 2 -0.14 -18.24 -7.43
CA ARG A 2 1.30 -17.99 -7.21
C ARG A 2 1.51 -17.52 -5.77
N THR A 3 2.68 -17.84 -5.21
CA THR A 3 3.10 -17.34 -3.90
C THR A 3 4.48 -16.69 -3.98
N ILE A 4 4.80 -15.90 -2.96
CA ILE A 4 6.13 -15.31 -2.77
C ILE A 4 6.47 -15.32 -1.28
N ARG A 5 7.75 -15.50 -0.96
CA ARG A 5 8.24 -15.36 0.41
C ARG A 5 8.13 -13.91 0.87
N TYR A 6 7.42 -13.67 1.96
CA TYR A 6 7.34 -12.37 2.63
C TYR A 6 7.46 -12.58 4.15
N GLY A 7 8.51 -12.06 4.78
CA GLY A 7 8.93 -12.48 6.12
C GLY A 7 9.34 -13.96 6.18
N ASN A 8 8.82 -14.68 7.18
CA ASN A 8 9.05 -16.09 7.45
C ASN A 8 8.02 -17.05 6.81
N ALA A 9 7.10 -16.55 5.96
CA ALA A 9 6.06 -17.36 5.33
C ALA A 9 5.91 -17.06 3.83
N GLU A 10 5.23 -17.97 3.13
CA GLU A 10 4.73 -17.75 1.77
C GLU A 10 3.39 -17.01 1.83
N VAL A 11 3.26 -15.97 1.02
CA VAL A 11 2.01 -15.19 0.89
C VAL A 11 1.49 -15.25 -0.53
N ARG A 12 0.21 -14.90 -0.71
CA ARG A 12 -0.40 -14.81 -2.04
C ARG A 12 0.31 -13.74 -2.88
N LEU A 13 0.60 -14.09 -4.12
CA LEU A 13 0.95 -13.14 -5.16
C LEU A 13 -0.29 -12.91 -6.02
N ILE A 14 -0.79 -11.69 -6.00
CA ILE A 14 -1.99 -11.23 -6.69
C ILE A 14 -1.54 -10.43 -7.91
N GLU A 15 -1.94 -10.85 -9.10
CA GLU A 15 -1.58 -10.18 -10.35
C GLU A 15 -2.68 -9.20 -10.78
N ARG A 16 -2.27 -8.03 -11.27
CA ARG A 16 -3.14 -7.00 -11.84
C ARG A 16 -2.58 -6.45 -13.13
N ASP A 17 -3.28 -6.72 -14.23
CA ASP A 17 -2.96 -6.19 -15.56
C ASP A 17 -3.51 -4.77 -15.72
N TRP A 18 -3.10 -3.87 -14.84
CA TRP A 18 -3.49 -2.46 -14.88
C TRP A 18 -2.61 -1.68 -15.85
N ASP A 19 -3.24 -0.76 -16.58
CA ASP A 19 -2.54 0.18 -17.44
C ASP A 19 -1.65 1.09 -16.60
N VAL A 20 -0.38 1.21 -17.03
CA VAL A 20 0.56 2.14 -16.42
C VAL A 20 0.36 3.50 -17.09
N ALA A 21 0.08 4.52 -16.29
CA ALA A 21 -0.01 5.88 -16.77
C ALA A 21 1.33 6.38 -17.33
N ASP A 22 1.29 7.46 -18.10
CA ASP A 22 2.50 8.11 -18.57
C ASP A 22 3.41 8.52 -17.40
N ARG A 23 4.71 8.54 -17.68
CA ARG A 23 5.73 8.91 -16.71
C ARG A 23 5.43 10.31 -16.15
N ALA A 24 5.17 10.38 -14.85
CA ALA A 24 4.89 11.62 -14.13
C ALA A 24 5.87 11.81 -12.97
N ASN A 25 6.05 13.06 -12.56
CA ASN A 25 6.84 13.37 -11.38
C ASN A 25 6.17 12.79 -10.13
N TYR A 26 6.99 12.38 -9.17
CA TYR A 26 6.48 11.96 -7.87
C TYR A 26 5.74 13.12 -7.19
N ARG A 27 4.51 12.86 -6.76
CA ARG A 27 3.76 13.78 -5.88
C ARG A 27 4.25 13.63 -4.45
N MET A 28 4.73 14.71 -3.85
CA MET A 28 5.27 14.75 -2.49
C MET A 28 4.16 14.64 -1.45
N THR A 29 3.55 13.47 -1.33
CA THR A 29 2.40 13.16 -0.46
C THR A 29 2.70 13.44 1.01
N TYR A 30 3.96 13.36 1.44
CA TYR A 30 4.39 13.74 2.79
C TYR A 30 4.17 15.23 3.14
N ARG A 31 3.86 16.07 2.14
CA ARG A 31 3.45 17.47 2.34
C ARG A 31 1.95 17.65 2.48
N LEU A 32 1.15 16.61 2.26
CA LEU A 32 -0.29 16.67 2.43
C LEU A 32 -0.66 16.81 3.91
N THR A 33 -1.76 17.53 4.11
CA THR A 33 -2.51 17.64 5.37
C THR A 33 -3.86 16.94 5.22
N PRO A 34 -4.46 16.47 6.33
CA PRO A 34 -5.76 15.80 6.25
C PRO A 34 -6.82 16.67 5.56
N GLY A 35 -7.55 16.09 4.60
CA GLY A 35 -8.54 16.76 3.77
C GLY A 35 -8.01 17.26 2.42
N GLU A 36 -6.69 17.31 2.22
CA GLU A 36 -6.12 17.67 0.91
C GLU A 36 -6.14 16.48 -0.05
N HIS A 37 -6.42 16.76 -1.32
CA HIS A 37 -6.45 15.75 -2.36
C HIS A 37 -5.02 15.46 -2.85
N TRP A 38 -4.75 14.21 -3.20
CA TRP A 38 -3.44 13.73 -3.65
C TRP A 38 -2.88 14.54 -4.82
N ARG A 39 -3.74 14.95 -5.76
CA ARG A 39 -3.33 15.78 -6.92
C ARG A 39 -2.88 17.18 -6.54
N ASP A 40 -3.21 17.66 -5.36
CA ASP A 40 -2.79 18.99 -4.89
C ASP A 40 -1.41 18.93 -4.24
N ALA A 41 -0.86 17.73 -3.98
CA ALA A 41 0.51 17.58 -3.52
C ALA A 41 1.48 18.15 -4.58
N PRO A 42 2.46 18.95 -4.16
CA PRO A 42 3.48 19.46 -5.07
C PRO A 42 4.29 18.29 -5.65
N GLU A 43 4.72 18.47 -6.89
CA GLU A 43 5.57 17.50 -7.59
C GLU A 43 7.04 17.70 -7.24
N SER A 44 7.80 16.61 -7.20
CA SER A 44 9.25 16.66 -7.04
C SER A 44 9.95 17.04 -8.35
N ASP A 45 11.07 17.74 -8.24
CA ASP A 45 11.96 17.95 -9.38
C ASP A 45 12.86 16.73 -9.61
N GLY A 46 12.67 16.02 -10.73
CA GLY A 46 13.61 15.00 -11.21
C GLY A 46 13.42 13.60 -10.63
N GLN A 47 12.40 13.39 -9.80
CA GLN A 47 11.98 12.07 -9.39
C GLN A 47 10.64 11.69 -10.02
N PHE A 48 10.55 10.42 -10.42
CA PHE A 48 9.39 9.86 -11.09
C PHE A 48 8.82 8.70 -10.30
N GLU A 49 7.50 8.55 -10.41
CA GLU A 49 6.75 7.43 -9.87
C GLU A 49 5.89 6.83 -10.98
N TYR A 50 5.62 5.54 -10.90
CA TYR A 50 4.67 4.89 -11.78
C TYR A 50 3.27 4.99 -11.17
N TYR A 51 2.34 5.58 -11.93
CA TYR A 51 0.92 5.62 -11.58
C TYR A 51 0.14 4.61 -12.40
N VAL A 52 -1.03 4.23 -11.90
CA VAL A 52 -1.99 3.41 -12.64
C VAL A 52 -3.01 4.32 -13.30
N ASN A 53 -3.45 3.93 -14.50
CA ASN A 53 -4.64 4.49 -15.13
C ASN A 53 -5.77 3.46 -14.95
N LEU A 54 -6.74 3.78 -14.11
CA LEU A 54 -7.89 2.93 -13.83
C LEU A 54 -9.16 3.74 -14.06
N ASP A 55 -10.05 3.23 -14.92
CA ASP A 55 -11.32 3.89 -15.29
C ASP A 55 -11.16 5.33 -15.82
N GLY A 56 -10.06 5.59 -16.54
CA GLY A 56 -9.74 6.92 -17.08
C GLY A 56 -9.18 7.90 -16.06
N GLU A 57 -8.87 7.44 -14.85
CA GLU A 57 -8.29 8.23 -13.78
C GLU A 57 -6.85 7.78 -13.46
N VAL A 58 -5.92 8.75 -13.44
CA VAL A 58 -4.54 8.52 -12.97
C VAL A 58 -4.48 8.62 -11.45
N MET A 59 -3.94 7.58 -10.79
CA MET A 59 -3.82 7.48 -9.33
C MET A 59 -2.60 6.65 -8.88
N PRO A 60 -2.17 6.76 -7.61
CA PRO A 60 -1.23 5.83 -7.00
C PRO A 60 -1.75 4.40 -7.01
N VAL A 61 -0.86 3.43 -7.24
CA VAL A 61 -1.23 2.00 -7.20
C VAL A 61 -1.86 1.61 -5.87
N GLY A 62 -1.37 2.17 -4.75
CA GLY A 62 -1.94 1.89 -3.44
C GLY A 62 -3.41 2.32 -3.32
N VAL A 63 -3.81 3.39 -4.01
CA VAL A 63 -5.21 3.84 -4.06
C VAL A 63 -6.07 2.89 -4.88
N ALA A 64 -5.57 2.38 -6.01
CA ALA A 64 -6.28 1.37 -6.79
C ALA A 64 -6.51 0.08 -6.00
N ILE A 65 -5.48 -0.39 -5.27
CA ILE A 65 -5.61 -1.55 -4.37
C ILE A 65 -6.61 -1.26 -3.23
N ALA A 66 -6.58 -0.05 -2.64
CA ALA A 66 -7.55 0.34 -1.61
C ALA A 66 -8.99 0.34 -2.15
N ARG A 67 -9.22 0.80 -3.38
CA ARG A 67 -10.53 0.73 -4.05
C ARG A 67 -11.00 -0.71 -4.23
N GLU A 68 -10.13 -1.62 -4.65
CA GLU A 68 -10.48 -3.05 -4.74
C GLU A 68 -10.87 -3.64 -3.39
N LEU A 69 -10.10 -3.36 -2.33
CA LEU A 69 -10.41 -3.87 -0.98
C LEU A 69 -11.75 -3.35 -0.45
N LEU A 70 -12.11 -2.10 -0.73
CA LEU A 70 -13.45 -1.58 -0.42
C LEU A 70 -14.54 -2.30 -1.23
N ALA A 71 -14.30 -2.56 -2.51
CA ALA A 71 -15.23 -3.33 -3.35
C ALA A 71 -15.37 -4.80 -2.88
N GLU A 72 -14.35 -5.35 -2.23
CA GLU A 72 -14.37 -6.66 -1.56
C GLU A 72 -15.10 -6.65 -0.20
N GLY A 73 -15.50 -5.48 0.30
CA GLY A 73 -16.29 -5.34 1.53
C GLY A 73 -15.52 -4.88 2.77
N ALA A 74 -14.32 -4.29 2.60
CA ALA A 74 -13.66 -3.61 3.71
C ALA A 74 -14.47 -2.38 4.18
N ASP A 75 -14.50 -2.16 5.49
CA ASP A 75 -15.10 -0.95 6.10
C ASP A 75 -14.26 0.30 5.82
N TRP A 76 -12.94 0.09 5.72
CA TRP A 76 -11.98 1.14 5.39
C TRP A 76 -10.77 0.55 4.66
N ALA A 77 -10.18 1.34 3.78
CA ALA A 77 -8.91 1.02 3.12
C ALA A 77 -8.13 2.30 2.81
N CYS A 78 -6.81 2.25 2.99
CA CYS A 78 -5.93 3.38 2.71
C CYS A 78 -4.57 2.94 2.20
N PHE A 79 -4.01 3.73 1.28
CA PHE A 79 -2.61 3.72 0.93
C PHE A 79 -1.78 4.40 2.03
N THR A 80 -0.59 3.90 2.31
CA THR A 80 0.35 4.46 3.28
C THR A 80 1.64 4.89 2.59
N GLU A 81 2.14 6.07 2.95
CA GLU A 81 3.44 6.56 2.49
C GLU A 81 4.34 6.83 3.69
N LEU A 82 5.62 6.48 3.56
CA LEU A 82 6.63 6.65 4.61
C LEU A 82 7.86 7.44 4.14
N TRP A 83 7.68 8.37 3.21
CA TRP A 83 8.74 9.27 2.82
C TRP A 83 8.76 10.56 3.63
N GLY A 84 9.65 10.67 4.62
CA GLY A 84 9.84 11.90 5.40
C GLY A 84 8.79 12.09 6.49
N LYS A 85 7.49 12.08 6.14
CA LYS A 85 6.37 12.06 7.08
C LYS A 85 5.44 10.89 6.73
N PHE A 86 4.97 10.19 7.75
CA PHE A 86 3.93 9.19 7.57
C PHE A 86 2.59 9.84 7.21
N VAL A 87 2.02 9.45 6.08
CA VAL A 87 0.69 9.89 5.64
C VAL A 87 -0.13 8.68 5.18
N ILE A 88 -1.45 8.82 5.28
CA ILE A 88 -2.39 7.86 4.74
C ILE A 88 -3.33 8.57 3.78
N VAL A 89 -3.62 7.93 2.65
CA VAL A 89 -4.52 8.44 1.61
C VAL A 89 -5.63 7.43 1.40
N GLY A 90 -6.88 7.89 1.46
CA GLY A 90 -8.05 7.05 1.22
C GLY A 90 -8.17 6.63 -0.24
N ALA A 91 -9.09 5.70 -0.48
CA ALA A 91 -9.46 5.27 -1.84
C ALA A 91 -10.04 6.40 -2.71
N ASP A 92 -10.49 7.49 -2.07
CA ASP A 92 -11.00 8.73 -2.66
C ASP A 92 -9.90 9.75 -2.97
N LEU A 93 -8.62 9.37 -2.87
CA LEU A 93 -7.45 10.24 -3.07
C LEU A 93 -7.31 11.37 -2.04
N ILE A 94 -8.06 11.34 -0.94
CA ILE A 94 -7.97 12.36 0.12
C ILE A 94 -7.00 11.89 1.21
N CYS A 95 -6.10 12.77 1.63
CA CYS A 95 -5.25 12.54 2.80
C CYS A 95 -6.13 12.43 4.06
N GLN A 96 -6.00 11.33 4.79
CA GLN A 96 -6.84 11.05 5.95
C GLN A 96 -6.10 11.39 7.26
N PRO A 97 -6.81 11.81 8.33
CA PRO A 97 -6.21 11.96 9.64
C PRO A 97 -5.83 10.57 10.18
N LEU A 98 -4.69 10.50 10.89
CA LEU A 98 -4.30 9.27 11.60
C LEU A 98 -5.11 9.14 12.90
N ALA A 99 -6.35 8.68 12.77
CA ALA A 99 -7.31 8.55 13.86
C ALA A 99 -8.20 7.32 13.67
N GLY A 100 -8.96 6.96 14.71
CA GLY A 100 -9.89 5.83 14.67
C GLY A 100 -9.19 4.49 14.44
N PRO A 101 -9.87 3.49 13.84
CA PRO A 101 -9.36 2.13 13.70
C PRO A 101 -8.00 2.03 12.99
N VAL A 102 -7.77 2.85 11.96
CA VAL A 102 -6.49 2.86 11.25
C VAL A 102 -5.37 3.45 12.12
N GLY A 103 -5.64 4.52 12.87
CA GLY A 103 -4.68 5.09 13.81
C GLY A 103 -4.29 4.10 14.91
N GLU A 104 -5.28 3.44 15.50
CA GLU A 104 -5.07 2.41 16.54
C GLU A 104 -4.24 1.22 16.01
N LEU A 105 -4.51 0.76 14.79
CA LEU A 105 -3.73 -0.29 14.14
C LEU A 105 -2.26 0.15 13.93
N ILE A 106 -2.05 1.36 13.42
CA ILE A 106 -0.71 1.90 13.17
C ILE A 106 0.08 2.03 14.48
N ASP A 107 -0.55 2.50 15.56
CA ASP A 107 0.10 2.62 16.86
C ASP A 107 0.50 1.25 17.43
N GLN A 108 -0.37 0.24 17.30
CA GLN A 108 -0.07 -1.13 17.71
C GLN A 108 1.13 -1.72 16.94
N LEU A 109 1.12 -1.60 15.60
CA LEU A 109 2.20 -2.12 14.76
C LEU A 109 3.52 -1.37 15.00
N ARG A 110 3.46 -0.05 15.17
CA ARG A 110 4.62 0.79 15.48
C ARG A 110 5.24 0.38 16.80
N ALA A 111 4.44 0.22 17.85
CA ALA A 111 4.89 -0.20 19.16
C ALA A 111 5.57 -1.58 19.09
N ALA A 112 4.97 -2.54 18.39
CA ALA A 112 5.51 -3.87 18.22
C ALA A 112 6.82 -3.90 17.38
N ASN A 113 7.00 -2.95 16.46
CA ASN A 113 8.19 -2.84 15.61
C ASN A 113 9.29 -1.93 16.21
N GLY A 114 9.26 -1.70 17.52
CA GLY A 114 10.28 -0.89 18.21
C GLY A 114 10.23 0.59 17.86
N ASP A 115 9.01 1.13 17.82
CA ASP A 115 8.68 2.53 17.51
C ASP A 115 9.07 2.96 16.08
N ARG A 116 8.91 2.03 15.11
CA ARG A 116 9.27 2.25 13.70
C ARG A 116 8.17 1.75 12.78
N LEU A 117 7.97 2.46 11.66
CA LEU A 117 7.06 2.03 10.58
C LEU A 117 7.80 1.57 9.32
N GLY A 118 9.13 1.57 9.34
CA GLY A 118 9.93 1.14 8.18
C GLY A 118 9.59 -0.30 7.76
N GLY A 119 9.16 -0.46 6.51
CA GLY A 119 8.76 -1.75 5.95
C GLY A 119 7.25 -2.05 6.03
N LEU A 120 6.44 -1.13 6.57
CA LEU A 120 4.98 -1.21 6.52
C LEU A 120 4.52 -1.41 5.05
N PRO A 121 3.55 -2.33 4.79
CA PRO A 121 2.98 -2.50 3.46
C PRO A 121 2.28 -1.25 2.94
N ASP A 122 2.29 -1.08 1.62
CA ASP A 122 1.77 0.12 0.95
C ASP A 122 0.27 0.35 1.18
N VAL A 123 -0.52 -0.68 1.47
CA VAL A 123 -1.97 -0.55 1.67
C VAL A 123 -2.45 -1.35 2.87
N LEU A 124 -3.35 -0.75 3.64
CA LEU A 124 -4.04 -1.34 4.78
C LEU A 124 -5.54 -1.28 4.56
N ALA A 125 -6.26 -2.31 4.97
CA ALA A 125 -7.72 -2.31 5.04
C ALA A 125 -8.23 -3.12 6.23
N GLY A 126 -9.39 -2.77 6.74
CA GLY A 126 -10.07 -3.50 7.81
C GLY A 126 -11.48 -3.92 7.41
N PHE A 127 -11.85 -5.14 7.75
CA PHE A 127 -13.14 -5.75 7.42
C PHE A 127 -14.06 -5.85 8.64
N PRO A 128 -15.38 -5.96 8.44
CA PRO A 128 -16.36 -6.05 9.53
C PRO A 128 -16.15 -7.21 10.50
N ASP A 129 -15.56 -8.31 10.03
CA ASP A 129 -15.24 -9.50 10.84
C ASP A 129 -13.93 -9.36 11.65
N GLY A 130 -13.27 -8.21 11.54
CA GLY A 130 -12.01 -7.91 12.20
C GLY A 130 -10.77 -8.33 11.42
N GLN A 131 -10.91 -8.93 10.23
CA GLN A 131 -9.78 -9.21 9.34
C GLN A 131 -9.09 -7.90 8.93
N ILE A 132 -7.76 -7.94 8.85
CA ILE A 132 -6.91 -6.83 8.40
C ILE A 132 -6.17 -7.28 7.16
N ALA A 133 -6.45 -6.66 6.02
CA ALA A 133 -5.69 -6.87 4.81
C ALA A 133 -4.50 -5.92 4.78
N MET A 134 -3.34 -6.45 4.44
CA MET A 134 -2.14 -5.69 4.11
C MET A 134 -1.66 -6.07 2.72
N ARG A 135 -1.36 -5.09 1.88
CA ARG A 135 -0.88 -5.31 0.51
C ARG A 135 0.39 -4.51 0.28
N GLU A 136 1.39 -5.21 -0.25
CA GLU A 136 2.60 -4.61 -0.77
C GLU A 136 2.50 -4.57 -2.30
N ALA A 137 2.61 -3.40 -2.90
CA ALA A 137 2.60 -3.22 -4.34
C ALA A 137 4.00 -3.40 -4.92
N LYS A 138 4.12 -4.21 -5.98
CA LYS A 138 5.36 -4.39 -6.74
C LYS A 138 5.07 -4.28 -8.22
N THR A 139 5.88 -3.52 -8.95
CA THR A 139 5.81 -3.50 -10.41
C THR A 139 6.91 -4.40 -10.97
N PRO A 140 6.61 -5.33 -11.90
CA PRO A 140 7.62 -6.20 -12.50
C PRO A 140 8.57 -5.43 -13.44
N ARG A 141 8.22 -4.18 -13.79
CA ARG A 141 9.08 -3.28 -14.60
C ARG A 141 10.30 -2.78 -13.83
N SER A 142 10.22 -2.72 -12.51
CA SER A 142 11.36 -2.39 -11.68
C SER A 142 11.94 -3.70 -11.11
N ALA A 143 13.25 -3.71 -10.84
CA ALA A 143 13.84 -4.79 -10.04
C ALA A 143 13.42 -4.70 -8.55
N ASP A 144 12.22 -4.19 -8.27
CA ASP A 144 11.73 -3.94 -6.93
C ASP A 144 11.33 -5.26 -6.28
N ARG A 145 12.14 -5.65 -5.31
CA ARG A 145 11.98 -6.89 -4.54
C ARG A 145 11.65 -6.53 -3.12
N LEU A 146 10.98 -7.45 -2.43
CA LEU A 146 10.78 -7.36 -0.99
C LEU A 146 12.13 -7.17 -0.28
N ARG A 147 12.25 -6.10 0.49
CA ARG A 147 13.46 -5.70 1.20
C ARG A 147 13.49 -6.30 2.61
N ALA A 148 14.67 -6.38 3.21
CA ALA A 148 14.85 -6.98 4.54
C ALA A 148 13.99 -6.33 5.64
N ASN A 149 13.77 -5.01 5.57
CA ASN A 149 12.88 -4.29 6.50
C ASN A 149 11.40 -4.65 6.28
N GLN A 150 10.97 -4.85 5.03
CA GLN A 150 9.63 -5.31 4.70
C GLN A 150 9.41 -6.72 5.25
N HIS A 151 10.35 -7.64 5.02
CA HIS A 151 10.28 -8.99 5.60
C HIS A 151 10.13 -8.97 7.12
N ARG A 152 10.92 -8.12 7.80
CA ARG A 152 10.80 -7.94 9.26
C ARG A 152 9.43 -7.41 9.67
N PHE A 153 8.92 -6.42 8.95
CA PHE A 153 7.60 -5.85 9.26
C PHE A 153 6.48 -6.87 9.07
N ALA A 154 6.54 -7.69 8.02
CA ALA A 154 5.59 -8.78 7.80
C ALA A 154 5.57 -9.77 8.99
N ASP A 155 6.73 -10.08 9.56
CA ASP A 155 6.81 -10.96 10.75
C ASP A 155 6.21 -10.29 11.99
N VAL A 156 6.42 -8.98 12.16
CA VAL A 156 5.79 -8.19 13.24
C VAL A 156 4.27 -8.16 13.06
N ALA A 157 3.78 -7.88 11.86
CA ALA A 157 2.36 -7.84 11.56
C ALA A 157 1.69 -9.19 11.87
N ARG A 158 2.32 -10.31 11.50
CA ARG A 158 1.85 -11.66 11.85
C ARG A 158 1.80 -11.90 13.36
N MET A 159 2.83 -11.48 14.09
CA MET A 159 2.87 -11.64 15.55
C MET A 159 1.74 -10.84 16.22
N VAL A 160 1.47 -9.61 15.76
CA VAL A 160 0.46 -8.72 16.34
C VAL A 160 -0.96 -9.14 15.99
N LEU A 161 -1.20 -9.49 14.72
CA LEU A 161 -2.55 -9.70 14.19
C LEU A 161 -2.97 -11.17 14.13
N GLY A 162 -2.01 -12.10 14.16
CA GLY A 162 -2.26 -13.54 14.12
C GLY A 162 -3.15 -13.92 12.93
N ASP A 163 -4.20 -14.69 13.21
CA ASP A 163 -5.15 -15.19 12.22
C ASP A 163 -6.00 -14.09 11.55
N ARG A 164 -5.99 -12.86 12.09
CA ARG A 164 -6.68 -11.72 11.48
C ARG A 164 -5.94 -11.14 10.29
N LEU A 165 -4.65 -11.45 10.12
CA LEU A 165 -3.85 -10.88 9.04
C LEU A 165 -4.07 -11.62 7.73
N ASP A 166 -4.51 -10.86 6.72
CA ASP A 166 -4.40 -11.26 5.32
C ASP A 166 -3.31 -10.44 4.64
N LEU A 167 -2.10 -11.00 4.54
CA LEU A 167 -0.96 -10.37 3.88
C LEU A 167 -0.78 -10.92 2.47
N ALA A 168 -0.60 -10.04 1.49
CA ALA A 168 -0.32 -10.42 0.10
C ALA A 168 0.57 -9.39 -0.61
N VAL A 169 1.18 -9.81 -1.71
CA VAL A 169 1.87 -8.92 -2.66
C VAL A 169 0.98 -8.74 -3.88
N VAL A 170 0.82 -7.49 -4.33
CA VAL A 170 0.13 -7.15 -5.58
C VAL A 170 1.18 -6.81 -6.63
N GLU A 171 1.36 -7.71 -7.59
CA GLU A 171 2.19 -7.49 -8.78
C GLU A 171 1.32 -6.79 -9.84
N TRP A 172 1.74 -5.61 -10.29
CA TRP A 172 0.90 -4.76 -11.15
C TRP A 172 1.62 -4.14 -12.35
N GLY A 173 0.86 -3.87 -13.40
CA GLY A 173 1.32 -3.32 -14.69
C GLY A 173 1.12 -4.34 -15.81
N PRO A 174 1.46 -3.99 -17.07
CA PRO A 174 1.27 -4.89 -18.20
C PRO A 174 1.97 -6.22 -17.97
N LEU A 175 1.17 -7.27 -17.81
CA LEU A 175 1.64 -8.63 -17.57
C LEU A 175 2.07 -9.20 -18.92
N THR A 176 3.28 -8.87 -19.38
CA THR A 176 3.84 -9.55 -20.54
C THR A 176 3.97 -11.04 -20.18
N SER A 177 3.24 -11.90 -20.91
CA SER A 177 3.53 -13.32 -20.88
C SER A 177 5.02 -13.52 -21.21
N PRO A 178 5.76 -14.37 -20.47
CA PRO A 178 7.07 -14.77 -20.95
C PRO A 178 6.86 -15.41 -22.33
N GLY A 179 7.44 -14.79 -23.36
CA GLY A 179 7.53 -15.39 -24.69
C GLY A 179 8.43 -16.62 -24.70
#